data_AF-A0A8G1RZ89-F1
#
_entry.id   AF-A0A8G1RZ89-F1
#
_cell.length_a   1.000
_cell.length_b   1.000
_cell.length_c   1.000
_cell.angle_alpha   90.00
_cell.angle_beta   90.00
_cell.angle_gamma   90.00
#
_symmetry.space_group_name_H-M   'P 1'
#
loop_
_entity.id
_entity.type
_entity.pdbx_description
1 polymer ?
#
loop_
_entity_poly.entity_id
_entity_poly.type
_entity_poly.pdbx_seq_one_letter_code
_entity_poly.pdbx_strand_id
1 'polypeptide(L)'
;MREPAVVLPAQQVRQHEQQAAHQNHLAEARGEEWKTLRKRFNLGFAPQHLMTLLPRIVAMSRRFVETLDRHAKSGEEFRLDEPCINLTFDIIGAITLDDKVLTQTSDQLKSFLFAGYDTTSIVLQWTFYELSRTPRALQAVRAELAALFGPDPAPVVVWERLTAPAGEHLLNQMPYTSAVIREVLRLHPPSGSARFTAPGTGFTVQLPGGEALCLDGMVVYNCETLIHRDEVVYGATKDVFRPERWLESSDHEKQMIPASAWRAFERGPRNCIGQELATLEVRVILACTVRRYEITKVGLGAVVRDERGQPVMGAQGQFAVRRELFNTMQITAKPVDGTRVRVAFAAEDGACSV
;
A
#
# COMPACT_ATOMS: atom_id res chain seq x y z
N MET A 1 -1.34 2.99 51.56
CA MET A 1 -2.80 2.88 51.36
C MET A 1 -3.08 3.17 49.91
N ARG A 2 -3.57 2.20 49.12
CA ARG A 2 -4.00 2.42 47.73
C ARG A 2 -5.47 2.84 47.76
N GLU A 3 -5.80 3.95 47.10
CA GLU A 3 -7.20 4.36 46.95
C GLU A 3 -8.01 3.29 46.20
N PRO A 4 -9.30 3.10 46.54
CA PRO A 4 -10.14 2.17 45.82
C PRO A 4 -10.42 2.67 44.40
N ALA A 5 -10.37 1.77 43.42
CA ALA A 5 -10.80 2.06 42.07
C ALA A 5 -12.27 2.50 42.07
N VAL A 6 -12.56 3.66 41.50
CA VAL A 6 -13.92 4.18 41.33
C VAL A 6 -14.64 3.29 40.32
N VAL A 7 -15.51 2.40 40.81
CA VAL A 7 -16.39 1.58 39.97
C VAL A 7 -17.60 2.45 39.62
N LEU A 8 -17.71 2.83 38.34
CA LEU A 8 -18.86 3.59 37.85
C LEU A 8 -20.14 2.73 37.96
N PRO A 9 -21.27 3.29 38.44
CA PRO A 9 -22.56 2.60 38.46
C PRO A 9 -22.97 2.08 37.08
N ALA A 10 -23.58 0.90 37.01
CA ALA A 10 -24.00 0.25 35.76
C ALA A 10 -24.94 1.12 34.88
N GLN A 11 -25.63 2.10 35.46
CA GLN A 11 -26.41 3.09 34.69
C GLN A 11 -25.53 4.16 34.02
N GLN A 12 -24.44 4.60 34.66
CA GLN A 12 -23.47 5.51 34.06
C GLN A 12 -22.62 4.80 33.00
N VAL A 13 -22.28 3.53 33.20
CA VAL A 13 -21.66 2.70 32.14
C VAL A 13 -22.60 2.57 30.94
N ARG A 14 -23.88 2.26 31.16
CA ARG A 14 -24.89 2.21 30.08
C ARG A 14 -25.14 3.56 29.42
N GLN A 15 -25.09 4.67 30.15
CA GLN A 15 -25.20 6.02 29.57
C GLN A 15 -23.94 6.40 28.77
N HIS A 16 -22.74 6.01 29.23
CA HIS A 16 -21.50 6.17 28.46
C HIS A 16 -21.50 5.26 27.22
N GLU A 17 -22.01 4.03 27.31
CA GLU A 17 -22.19 3.12 26.16
C GLU A 17 -23.26 3.64 25.20
N GLN A 18 -24.33 4.27 25.69
CA GLN A 18 -25.38 4.90 24.87
C GLN A 18 -24.96 6.25 24.26
N GLN A 19 -24.11 7.04 24.94
CA GLN A 19 -23.48 8.23 24.36
C GLN A 19 -22.36 7.87 23.39
N ALA A 20 -21.65 6.75 23.61
CA ALA A 20 -20.76 6.15 22.64
C ALA A 20 -21.52 5.52 21.45
N ALA A 21 -22.80 5.17 21.61
CA ALA A 21 -23.66 4.68 20.54
C ALA A 21 -24.09 5.75 19.51
N HIS A 22 -23.47 6.94 19.52
CA HIS A 22 -23.42 7.84 18.35
C HIS A 22 -22.11 7.68 17.56
N GLN A 23 -21.48 6.50 17.63
CA GLN A 23 -20.35 6.13 16.79
C GLN A 23 -20.85 5.70 15.40
N ASN A 24 -21.17 6.67 14.55
CA ASN A 24 -21.46 6.46 13.12
C ASN A 24 -20.24 5.93 12.31
N HIS A 25 -19.22 5.35 12.95
CA HIS A 25 -17.95 4.99 12.31
C HIS A 25 -17.95 3.62 11.67
N LEU A 26 -17.60 3.57 10.37
CA LEU A 26 -17.62 2.34 9.56
C LEU A 26 -16.76 1.21 10.15
N ALA A 27 -15.67 1.56 10.85
CA ALA A 27 -14.77 0.60 11.48
C ALA A 27 -15.41 -0.11 12.69
N GLU A 28 -16.25 0.61 13.46
CA GLU A 28 -16.79 0.18 14.75
C GLU A 28 -18.21 -0.38 14.63
N ALA A 29 -19.00 0.16 13.69
CA ALA A 29 -20.39 -0.24 13.44
C ALA A 29 -20.54 -1.76 13.29
N ARG A 30 -21.69 -2.31 13.66
CA ARG A 30 -21.99 -3.76 13.60
C ARG A 30 -23.34 -4.02 12.91
N GLY A 31 -23.59 -5.28 12.55
CA GLY A 31 -24.88 -5.73 12.03
C GLY A 31 -25.40 -4.91 10.82
N GLU A 32 -26.68 -4.55 10.86
CA GLU A 32 -27.36 -3.80 9.80
C GLU A 32 -26.87 -2.35 9.64
N GLU A 33 -26.46 -1.71 10.73
CA GLU A 33 -25.86 -0.37 10.69
C GLU A 33 -24.59 -0.39 9.83
N TRP A 34 -23.70 -1.35 10.10
CA TRP A 34 -22.49 -1.53 9.31
C TRP A 34 -22.81 -1.81 7.83
N LYS A 35 -23.79 -2.68 7.53
CA LYS A 35 -24.18 -2.97 6.14
C LYS A 35 -24.67 -1.71 5.43
N THR A 36 -25.45 -0.89 6.13
CA THR A 36 -26.00 0.37 5.60
C THR A 36 -24.90 1.37 5.30
N LEU A 37 -24.01 1.61 6.27
CA LEU A 37 -22.84 2.47 6.10
C LEU A 37 -21.94 1.96 4.96
N ARG A 38 -21.61 0.67 4.94
CA ARG A 38 -20.77 0.06 3.91
C ARG A 38 -21.36 0.21 2.52
N LYS A 39 -22.66 -0.05 2.36
CA LYS A 39 -23.37 0.11 1.08
C LYS A 39 -23.30 1.56 0.58
N ARG A 40 -23.51 2.53 1.48
CA ARG A 40 -23.42 3.96 1.15
C ARG A 40 -22.01 4.33 0.67
N PHE A 41 -20.98 3.94 1.42
CA PHE A 41 -19.60 4.33 1.12
C PHE A 41 -19.00 3.60 -0.09
N ASN A 42 -19.43 2.37 -0.38
CA ASN A 42 -18.94 1.65 -1.56
C ASN A 42 -19.16 2.43 -2.86
N LEU A 43 -20.17 3.30 -2.94
CA LEU A 43 -20.41 4.16 -4.11
C LEU A 43 -19.28 5.18 -4.33
N GLY A 44 -18.74 5.74 -3.24
CA GLY A 44 -17.64 6.71 -3.27
C GLY A 44 -16.29 6.09 -3.67
N PHE A 45 -16.14 4.78 -3.54
CA PHE A 45 -14.92 4.04 -3.86
C PHE A 45 -15.11 3.02 -4.99
N ALA A 46 -16.26 3.07 -5.69
CA ALA A 46 -16.53 2.19 -6.82
C ALA A 46 -15.56 2.51 -7.98
N PRO A 47 -15.02 1.50 -8.70
CA PRO A 47 -14.07 1.71 -9.79
C PRO A 47 -14.53 2.77 -10.81
N GLN A 48 -15.79 2.71 -11.23
CA GLN A 48 -16.34 3.65 -12.22
C GLN A 48 -16.34 5.09 -11.69
N HIS A 49 -16.59 5.30 -10.40
CA HIS A 49 -16.53 6.64 -9.82
C HIS A 49 -15.08 7.10 -9.67
N LEU A 50 -14.17 6.24 -9.24
CA LEU A 50 -12.75 6.57 -9.14
C LEU A 50 -12.17 6.99 -10.50
N MET A 51 -12.63 6.38 -11.60
CA MET A 51 -12.22 6.81 -12.96
C MET A 51 -12.68 8.24 -13.29
N THR A 52 -13.83 8.68 -12.80
CA THR A 52 -14.25 10.09 -12.94
C THR A 52 -13.34 11.07 -12.20
N LEU A 53 -12.59 10.58 -11.21
CA LEU A 53 -11.66 11.36 -10.40
C LEU A 53 -10.20 11.23 -10.89
N LEU A 54 -9.93 10.39 -11.90
CA LEU A 54 -8.59 10.16 -12.43
C LEU A 54 -7.86 11.46 -12.82
N PRO A 55 -8.48 12.45 -13.48
CA PRO A 55 -7.79 13.71 -13.77
C PRO A 55 -7.33 14.48 -12.53
N ARG A 56 -8.09 14.39 -11.42
CA ARG A 56 -7.71 14.99 -10.14
C ARG A 56 -6.52 14.26 -9.53
N ILE A 57 -6.54 12.92 -9.52
CA ILE A 57 -5.44 12.08 -9.02
C ILE A 57 -4.15 12.37 -9.80
N VAL A 58 -4.25 12.41 -11.13
CA VAL A 58 -3.13 12.75 -12.03
C VAL A 58 -2.59 14.16 -11.71
N ALA A 59 -3.47 15.15 -11.51
CA ALA A 59 -3.04 16.50 -11.17
C ALA A 59 -2.24 16.57 -9.86
N MET A 60 -2.58 15.76 -8.84
CA MET A 60 -1.84 15.74 -7.57
C MET A 60 -0.42 15.18 -7.73
N SER A 61 -0.19 14.31 -8.71
CA SER A 61 1.16 13.80 -9.00
C SER A 61 2.16 14.89 -9.42
N ARG A 62 1.69 16.05 -9.90
CA ARG A 62 2.53 17.16 -10.35
C ARG A 62 3.45 17.68 -9.25
N ARG A 63 2.89 17.96 -8.07
CA ARG A 63 3.66 18.48 -6.92
C ARG A 63 4.69 17.46 -6.42
N PHE A 64 4.36 16.17 -6.49
CA PHE A 64 5.28 15.10 -6.17
C PHE A 64 6.45 15.05 -7.16
N VAL A 65 6.15 15.10 -8.46
CA VAL A 65 7.16 15.20 -9.54
C VAL A 65 8.03 16.44 -9.39
N GLU A 66 7.46 17.62 -9.12
CA GLU A 66 8.22 18.86 -8.89
C GLU A 66 9.20 18.72 -7.70
N THR A 67 8.76 18.01 -6.65
CA THR A 67 9.59 17.75 -5.48
C THR A 67 10.74 16.79 -5.82
N LEU A 68 10.47 15.72 -6.56
CA LEU A 68 11.50 14.81 -7.05
C LEU A 68 12.46 15.50 -8.03
N ASP A 69 11.97 16.37 -8.91
CA ASP A 69 12.80 17.18 -9.82
C ASP A 69 13.75 18.10 -9.04
N ARG A 70 13.29 18.72 -7.95
CA ARG A 70 14.13 19.55 -7.07
C ARG A 70 15.24 18.72 -6.43
N HIS A 71 14.90 17.56 -5.87
CA HIS A 71 15.88 16.67 -5.27
C HIS A 71 16.86 16.11 -6.32
N ALA A 72 16.37 15.72 -7.50
CA ALA A 72 17.19 15.26 -8.62
C ALA A 72 18.21 16.30 -9.10
N LYS A 73 17.81 17.59 -9.13
CA LYS A 73 18.72 18.70 -9.47
C LYS A 73 19.74 18.99 -8.37
N SER A 74 19.33 18.89 -7.11
CA SER A 74 20.21 19.18 -5.96
C SER A 74 21.20 18.04 -5.65
N GLY A 75 20.82 16.78 -5.93
CA GLY A 75 21.55 15.60 -5.49
C GLY A 75 21.50 15.34 -3.97
N GLU A 76 20.72 16.12 -3.21
CA GLU A 76 20.61 16.00 -1.76
C GLU A 76 19.88 14.73 -1.32
N GLU A 77 20.28 14.22 -0.17
CA GLU A 77 19.59 13.13 0.50
C GLU A 77 18.37 13.65 1.27
N PHE A 78 17.25 12.94 1.16
CA PHE A 78 16.03 13.30 1.87
C PHE A 78 15.26 12.05 2.32
N ARG A 79 14.24 12.24 3.14
CA ARG A 79 13.33 11.15 3.52
C ARG A 79 12.17 11.10 2.53
N LEU A 80 11.97 9.95 1.90
CA LEU A 80 10.92 9.78 0.89
C LEU A 80 9.51 9.73 1.50
N ASP A 81 9.39 9.41 2.79
CA ASP A 81 8.11 9.38 3.50
C ASP A 81 7.35 10.69 3.43
N GLU A 82 8.00 11.83 3.66
CA GLU A 82 7.37 13.15 3.67
C GLU A 82 6.66 13.50 2.34
N PRO A 83 7.32 13.47 1.17
CA PRO A 83 6.62 13.75 -0.08
C PRO A 83 5.58 12.67 -0.45
N CYS A 84 5.77 11.41 -0.05
CA CYS A 84 4.74 10.37 -0.25
C CYS A 84 3.50 10.61 0.63
N ILE A 85 3.67 11.04 1.88
CA ILE A 85 2.57 11.41 2.78
C ILE A 85 1.83 12.62 2.22
N ASN A 86 2.54 13.67 1.82
CA ASN A 86 1.93 14.87 1.26
C ASN A 86 1.09 14.55 0.02
N LEU A 87 1.64 13.76 -0.90
CA LEU A 87 0.94 13.33 -2.11
C LEU A 87 -0.34 12.54 -1.80
N THR A 88 -0.24 11.52 -0.96
CA THR A 88 -1.38 10.64 -0.66
C THR A 88 -2.43 11.35 0.19
N PHE A 89 -2.01 12.28 1.06
CA PHE A 89 -2.91 13.19 1.77
C PHE A 89 -3.67 14.11 0.81
N ASP A 90 -2.99 14.71 -0.16
CA ASP A 90 -3.60 15.56 -1.19
C ASP A 90 -4.63 14.76 -2.01
N ILE A 91 -4.32 13.51 -2.39
CA ILE A 91 -5.25 12.65 -3.14
C ILE A 91 -6.47 12.28 -2.28
N ILE A 92 -6.28 11.65 -1.11
CA ILE A 92 -7.42 11.25 -0.29
C ILE A 92 -8.26 12.45 0.16
N GLY A 93 -7.63 13.61 0.40
CA GLY A 93 -8.33 14.87 0.64
C GLY A 93 -9.20 15.26 -0.55
N ALA A 94 -8.68 15.24 -1.77
CA ALA A 94 -9.46 15.56 -2.97
C ALA A 94 -10.62 14.59 -3.22
N ILE A 95 -10.43 13.30 -2.93
CA ILE A 95 -11.49 12.28 -3.08
C ILE A 95 -12.56 12.42 -2.00
N THR A 96 -12.17 12.62 -0.75
CA THR A 96 -13.12 12.65 0.38
C THR A 96 -13.85 13.98 0.51
N LEU A 97 -13.24 15.08 0.03
CA LEU A 97 -13.85 16.41 -0.03
C LEU A 97 -14.67 16.65 -1.32
N ASP A 98 -14.76 15.67 -2.24
CA ASP A 98 -15.70 15.74 -3.35
C ASP A 98 -17.14 15.81 -2.81
N ASP A 99 -18.00 16.68 -3.38
CA ASP A 99 -19.35 16.95 -2.84
C ASP A 99 -20.18 15.67 -2.63
N LYS A 100 -20.05 14.68 -3.53
CA LYS A 100 -20.79 13.41 -3.43
C LYS A 100 -20.29 12.58 -2.26
N VAL A 101 -18.99 12.58 -2.02
CA VAL A 101 -18.35 11.84 -0.95
C VAL A 101 -18.52 12.58 0.38
N LEU A 102 -18.25 13.88 0.44
CA LEU A 102 -18.28 14.69 1.66
C LEU A 102 -19.67 14.72 2.31
N THR A 103 -20.72 14.97 1.51
CA THR A 103 -22.12 14.94 1.98
C THR A 103 -22.49 13.58 2.59
N GLN A 104 -21.80 12.52 2.15
CA GLN A 104 -22.03 11.17 2.63
C GLN A 104 -21.12 10.76 3.80
N THR A 105 -19.95 11.40 3.94
CA THR A 105 -18.81 10.91 4.73
C THR A 105 -18.28 11.91 5.76
N SER A 106 -18.98 13.01 6.04
CA SER A 106 -18.54 14.02 7.03
C SER A 106 -18.06 13.40 8.34
N ASP A 107 -18.82 12.43 8.85
CA ASP A 107 -18.51 11.75 10.11
C ASP A 107 -17.32 10.78 9.97
N GLN A 108 -17.02 10.32 8.75
CA GLN A 108 -15.93 9.38 8.44
C GLN A 108 -14.64 10.03 7.96
N LEU A 109 -14.66 11.35 7.71
CA LEU A 109 -13.57 12.06 7.04
C LEU A 109 -12.23 11.79 7.73
N LYS A 110 -12.17 11.86 9.07
CA LYS A 110 -10.96 11.57 9.85
C LYS A 110 -10.42 10.16 9.61
N SER A 111 -11.30 9.16 9.55
CA SER A 111 -10.93 7.76 9.34
C SER A 111 -10.40 7.53 7.92
N PHE A 112 -11.04 8.15 6.91
CA PHE A 112 -10.60 8.02 5.52
C PHE A 112 -9.30 8.75 5.25
N LEU A 113 -9.14 9.97 5.75
CA LEU A 113 -7.87 10.70 5.66
C LEU A 113 -6.74 9.84 6.24
N PHE A 114 -6.89 9.37 7.49
CA PHE A 114 -5.90 8.51 8.14
C PHE A 114 -5.57 7.26 7.33
N ALA A 115 -6.58 6.52 6.87
CA ALA A 115 -6.38 5.31 6.10
C ALA A 115 -5.68 5.58 4.76
N GLY A 116 -6.05 6.67 4.06
CA GLY A 116 -5.58 6.97 2.71
C GLY A 116 -4.16 7.54 2.65
N TYR A 117 -3.76 8.41 3.59
CA TYR A 117 -2.43 9.02 3.52
C TYR A 117 -1.33 8.07 4.06
N ASP A 118 -1.57 7.42 5.20
CA ASP A 118 -0.48 6.74 5.88
C ASP A 118 -0.16 5.40 5.20
N THR A 119 -1.17 4.57 4.96
CA THR A 119 -0.95 3.23 4.39
C THR A 119 -0.45 3.29 2.95
N THR A 120 -1.01 4.15 2.11
CA THR A 120 -0.59 4.28 0.70
C THR A 120 0.81 4.88 0.58
N SER A 121 1.18 5.84 1.44
CA SER A 121 2.54 6.40 1.43
C SER A 121 3.59 5.35 1.81
N ILE A 122 3.28 4.42 2.72
CA ILE A 122 4.13 3.28 3.07
C ILE A 122 4.30 2.34 1.87
N VAL A 123 3.22 2.06 1.12
CA VAL A 123 3.30 1.24 -0.11
C VAL A 123 4.21 1.90 -1.14
N LEU A 124 4.08 3.21 -1.37
CA LEU A 124 4.95 3.94 -2.29
C LEU A 124 6.42 3.85 -1.87
N GLN A 125 6.72 4.09 -0.60
CA GLN A 125 8.08 3.99 -0.06
C GLN A 125 8.69 2.60 -0.29
N TRP A 126 7.98 1.54 0.08
CA TRP A 126 8.45 0.17 -0.13
C TRP A 126 8.55 -0.20 -1.61
N THR A 127 7.67 0.33 -2.46
CA THR A 127 7.74 0.12 -3.91
C THR A 127 9.01 0.73 -4.49
N PHE A 128 9.30 2.00 -4.18
CA PHE A 128 10.53 2.64 -4.65
C PHE A 128 11.78 1.95 -4.09
N TYR A 129 11.75 1.51 -2.82
CA TYR A 129 12.85 0.74 -2.24
C TYR A 129 13.08 -0.58 -2.97
N GLU A 130 12.06 -1.42 -3.13
CA GLU A 130 12.21 -2.74 -3.77
C GLU A 130 12.64 -2.62 -5.23
N LEU A 131 12.11 -1.65 -5.97
CA LEU A 131 12.54 -1.37 -7.34
C LEU A 131 14.00 -0.89 -7.40
N SER A 132 14.44 -0.01 -6.48
CA SER A 132 15.82 0.50 -6.43
C SER A 132 16.88 -0.59 -6.24
N ARG A 133 16.49 -1.73 -5.65
CA ARG A 133 17.38 -2.86 -5.39
C ARG A 133 17.12 -4.08 -6.26
N THR A 134 16.13 -4.04 -7.16
CA THR A 134 15.72 -5.18 -7.99
C THR A 134 15.74 -4.77 -9.47
N PRO A 135 16.93 -4.74 -10.11
CA PRO A 135 17.09 -4.19 -11.45
C PRO A 135 16.20 -4.86 -12.50
N ARG A 136 15.99 -6.18 -12.41
CA ARG A 136 15.09 -6.92 -13.31
C ARG A 136 13.65 -6.38 -13.26
N ALA A 137 13.15 -6.05 -12.08
CA ALA A 137 11.78 -5.59 -11.89
C ALA A 137 11.64 -4.13 -12.29
N LEU A 138 12.64 -3.30 -11.97
CA LEU A 138 12.68 -1.91 -12.43
C LEU A 138 12.70 -1.83 -13.96
N GLN A 139 13.51 -2.65 -14.63
CA GLN A 139 13.57 -2.71 -16.09
C GLN A 139 12.24 -3.18 -16.70
N ALA A 140 11.61 -4.21 -16.13
CA ALA A 140 10.32 -4.70 -16.62
C ALA A 140 9.20 -3.66 -16.48
N VAL A 141 9.13 -2.94 -15.34
CA VAL A 141 8.19 -1.83 -15.16
C VAL A 141 8.47 -0.69 -16.14
N ARG A 142 9.74 -0.29 -16.31
CA ARG A 142 10.12 0.76 -17.28
C ARG A 142 9.75 0.37 -18.70
N ALA A 143 9.99 -0.87 -19.11
CA ALA A 143 9.66 -1.39 -20.43
C ALA A 143 8.14 -1.42 -20.68
N GLU A 144 7.35 -1.92 -19.71
CA GLU A 144 5.88 -1.90 -19.77
C GLU A 144 5.36 -0.48 -19.97
N LEU A 145 5.83 0.47 -19.15
CA LEU A 145 5.39 1.86 -19.21
C LEU A 145 5.90 2.59 -20.47
N ALA A 146 7.06 2.22 -21.01
CA ALA A 146 7.54 2.75 -22.28
C ALA A 146 6.67 2.28 -23.46
N ALA A 147 6.22 1.02 -23.44
CA ALA A 147 5.31 0.50 -24.46
C ALA A 147 3.94 1.21 -24.44
N LEU A 148 3.41 1.54 -23.25
CA LEU A 148 2.11 2.18 -23.09
C LEU A 148 2.12 3.68 -23.35
N PHE A 149 3.14 4.39 -22.88
CA PHE A 149 3.19 5.86 -22.92
C PHE A 149 4.13 6.42 -24.00
N GLY A 150 4.89 5.57 -24.69
CA GLY A 150 5.93 5.97 -25.64
C GLY A 150 7.28 6.20 -24.95
N PRO A 151 8.36 6.48 -25.70
CA PRO A 151 9.73 6.52 -25.19
C PRO A 151 10.08 7.75 -24.35
N ASP A 152 9.33 8.86 -24.48
CA ASP A 152 9.56 10.08 -23.71
C ASP A 152 9.20 9.86 -22.22
N PRO A 153 10.16 9.97 -21.28
CA PRO A 153 9.91 9.76 -19.85
C PRO A 153 9.29 10.99 -19.16
N ALA A 154 8.98 12.07 -19.89
CA ALA A 154 8.39 13.27 -19.33
C ALA A 154 7.01 12.97 -18.70
N PRO A 155 6.74 13.41 -17.46
CA PRO A 155 5.48 13.10 -16.78
C PRO A 155 4.27 13.72 -17.47
N VAL A 156 4.46 14.80 -18.21
CA VAL A 156 3.41 15.44 -19.03
C VAL A 156 2.80 14.48 -20.05
N VAL A 157 3.60 13.61 -20.66
CA VAL A 157 3.12 12.59 -21.63
C VAL A 157 2.19 11.59 -20.94
N VAL A 158 2.55 11.19 -19.72
CA VAL A 158 1.72 10.29 -18.89
C VAL A 158 0.44 11.00 -18.47
N TRP A 159 0.52 12.25 -18.03
CA TRP A 159 -0.65 13.04 -17.63
C TRP A 159 -1.64 13.22 -18.76
N GLU A 160 -1.17 13.59 -19.96
CA GLU A 160 -2.02 13.78 -21.13
C GLU A 160 -2.70 12.47 -21.55
N ARG A 161 -1.94 11.36 -21.60
CA ARG A 161 -2.51 10.06 -22.00
C ARG A 161 -3.48 9.49 -20.97
N LEU A 162 -3.22 9.65 -19.67
CA LEU A 162 -4.11 9.18 -18.60
C LEU A 162 -5.38 10.03 -18.46
N THR A 163 -5.33 11.32 -18.84
CA THR A 163 -6.51 12.20 -18.79
C THR A 163 -7.32 12.20 -20.09
N ALA A 164 -6.79 11.61 -21.17
CA ALA A 164 -7.53 11.37 -22.40
C ALA A 164 -8.61 10.27 -22.23
N PRO A 165 -9.61 10.20 -23.13
CA PRO A 165 -10.70 9.20 -23.04
C PRO A 165 -10.25 7.72 -22.96
N ALA A 166 -9.05 7.40 -23.46
CA ALA A 166 -8.48 6.06 -23.40
C ALA A 166 -7.62 5.79 -22.14
N GLY A 167 -7.52 6.74 -21.20
CA GLY A 167 -6.64 6.66 -20.04
C GLY A 167 -6.94 5.49 -19.10
N GLU A 168 -8.22 5.18 -18.88
CA GLU A 168 -8.65 4.01 -18.11
C GLU A 168 -8.13 2.70 -18.73
N HIS A 169 -8.18 2.60 -20.05
CA HIS A 169 -7.71 1.41 -20.76
C HIS A 169 -6.20 1.20 -20.56
N LEU A 170 -5.41 2.28 -20.56
CA LEU A 170 -3.96 2.21 -20.31
C LEU A 170 -3.65 1.69 -18.90
N LEU A 171 -4.40 2.11 -17.88
CA LEU A 171 -4.23 1.65 -16.50
C LEU A 171 -4.52 0.15 -16.33
N ASN A 172 -5.46 -0.37 -17.12
CA ASN A 172 -5.79 -1.79 -17.15
C ASN A 172 -4.76 -2.64 -17.92
N GLN A 173 -3.87 -2.01 -18.70
CA GLN A 173 -2.78 -2.65 -19.42
C GLN A 173 -1.44 -2.61 -18.68
N MET A 174 -1.44 -2.47 -17.35
CA MET A 174 -0.22 -2.47 -16.52
C MET A 174 -0.08 -3.74 -15.65
N PRO A 175 -0.09 -4.97 -16.22
CA PRO A 175 -0.07 -6.20 -15.42
C PRO A 175 1.20 -6.35 -14.58
N TYR A 176 2.38 -5.98 -15.08
CA TYR A 176 3.64 -6.09 -14.34
C TYR A 176 3.72 -5.03 -13.23
N THR A 177 3.34 -3.78 -13.51
CA THR A 177 3.24 -2.73 -12.48
C THR A 177 2.25 -3.14 -11.39
N SER A 178 1.11 -3.72 -11.75
CA SER A 178 0.14 -4.25 -10.78
C SER A 178 0.70 -5.42 -9.96
N ALA A 179 1.50 -6.29 -10.59
CA ALA A 179 2.20 -7.38 -9.93
C ALA A 179 3.25 -6.88 -8.93
N VAL A 180 3.97 -5.80 -9.26
CA VAL A 180 4.89 -5.10 -8.34
C VAL A 180 4.15 -4.62 -7.10
N ILE A 181 3.04 -3.89 -7.28
CA ILE A 181 2.24 -3.37 -6.16
C ILE A 181 1.75 -4.51 -5.27
N ARG A 182 1.25 -5.59 -5.90
CA ARG A 182 0.75 -6.76 -5.19
C ARG A 182 1.83 -7.47 -4.38
N GLU A 183 3.05 -7.53 -4.91
CA GLU A 183 4.20 -8.13 -4.24
C GLU A 183 4.75 -7.26 -3.11
N VAL A 184 4.80 -5.94 -3.31
CA VAL A 184 5.14 -4.99 -2.24
C VAL A 184 4.16 -5.15 -1.08
N LEU A 185 2.86 -5.20 -1.36
CA LEU A 185 1.83 -5.38 -0.35
C LEU A 185 1.90 -6.74 0.37
N ARG A 186 2.42 -7.77 -0.29
CA ARG A 186 2.65 -9.10 0.31
C ARG A 186 3.83 -9.05 1.29
N LEU A 187 4.95 -8.48 0.87
CA LEU A 187 6.15 -8.44 1.69
C LEU A 187 6.07 -7.35 2.77
N HIS A 188 5.45 -6.22 2.47
CA HIS A 188 5.46 -5.05 3.32
C HIS A 188 4.03 -4.56 3.58
N PRO A 189 3.15 -5.38 4.20
CA PRO A 189 1.79 -4.97 4.50
C PRO A 189 1.81 -3.77 5.46
N PRO A 190 1.20 -2.61 5.09
CA PRO A 190 1.28 -1.40 5.92
C PRO A 190 0.53 -1.48 7.25
N SER A 191 -0.42 -2.41 7.38
CA SER A 191 -1.25 -2.56 8.57
C SER A 191 -1.75 -3.99 8.66
N GLY A 192 -2.10 -4.40 9.88
CA GLY A 192 -2.87 -5.61 10.12
C GLY A 192 -4.26 -5.34 10.65
N SER A 193 -5.04 -6.40 10.85
CA SER A 193 -6.38 -6.28 11.45
C SER A 193 -6.53 -7.03 12.77
N ALA A 194 -7.26 -6.39 13.69
CA ALA A 194 -7.71 -6.96 14.95
C ALA A 194 -9.25 -7.09 14.93
N ARG A 195 -9.78 -8.20 15.42
CA ARG A 195 -11.23 -8.43 15.55
C ARG A 195 -11.55 -9.02 16.90
N PHE A 196 -12.48 -8.40 17.60
CA PHE A 196 -13.03 -8.96 18.83
C PHE A 196 -14.11 -9.99 18.50
N THR A 197 -13.93 -11.20 19.01
CA THR A 197 -14.90 -12.29 18.96
C THR A 197 -15.82 -12.16 20.16
N ALA A 198 -17.08 -11.81 19.94
CA ALA A 198 -18.01 -11.57 21.05
C ALA A 198 -18.25 -12.86 21.85
N PRO A 199 -18.47 -12.78 23.18
CA PRO A 199 -18.90 -13.93 23.96
C PRO A 199 -20.19 -14.55 23.42
N GLY A 200 -20.25 -15.89 23.38
CA GLY A 200 -21.44 -16.63 22.95
C GLY A 200 -21.58 -16.79 21.44
N THR A 201 -20.56 -16.44 20.63
CA THR A 201 -20.60 -16.68 19.18
C THR A 201 -20.28 -18.13 18.83
N GLY A 202 -19.60 -18.86 19.73
CA GLY A 202 -19.11 -20.21 19.45
C GLY A 202 -18.05 -20.23 18.36
N PHE A 203 -17.31 -19.13 18.17
CA PHE A 203 -16.31 -19.04 17.11
C PHE A 203 -15.08 -19.86 17.50
N THR A 204 -14.91 -21.02 16.86
CA THR A 204 -13.81 -21.95 17.12
C THR A 204 -12.82 -22.03 15.96
N VAL A 205 -11.54 -22.19 16.27
CA VAL A 205 -10.49 -22.55 15.30
C VAL A 205 -9.97 -23.96 15.57
N GLN A 206 -9.57 -24.68 14.53
CA GLN A 206 -8.94 -25.99 14.67
C GLN A 206 -7.44 -25.85 14.88
N LEU A 207 -6.93 -26.41 15.96
CA LEU A 207 -5.49 -26.48 16.24
C LEU A 207 -4.86 -27.65 15.45
N PRO A 208 -3.53 -27.63 15.21
CA PRO A 208 -2.84 -28.71 14.50
C PRO A 208 -3.05 -30.12 15.09
N GLY A 209 -3.34 -30.22 16.40
CA GLY A 209 -3.66 -31.48 17.08
C GLY A 209 -5.10 -31.98 16.90
N GLY A 210 -5.94 -31.28 16.12
CA GLY A 210 -7.35 -31.63 15.88
C GLY A 210 -8.33 -31.15 16.96
N GLU A 211 -7.85 -30.45 17.99
CA GLU A 211 -8.68 -29.82 19.01
C GLU A 211 -9.31 -28.52 18.49
N ALA A 212 -10.57 -28.28 18.83
CA ALA A 212 -11.26 -27.02 18.58
C ALA A 212 -11.03 -26.04 19.75
N LEU A 213 -10.43 -24.89 19.48
CA LEU A 213 -10.25 -23.82 20.44
C LEU A 213 -11.34 -22.75 20.25
N CYS A 214 -12.19 -22.54 21.26
CA CYS A 214 -13.14 -21.44 21.27
C CYS A 214 -12.42 -20.12 21.55
N LEU A 215 -12.65 -19.14 20.69
CA LEU A 215 -12.04 -17.81 20.79
C LEU A 215 -13.02 -16.76 21.30
N ASP A 216 -14.20 -17.13 21.78
CA ASP A 216 -15.15 -16.17 22.36
C ASP A 216 -14.49 -15.30 23.46
N GLY A 217 -14.73 -13.99 23.41
CA GLY A 217 -14.14 -13.02 24.34
C GLY A 217 -12.69 -12.63 24.03
N MET A 218 -12.10 -13.11 22.94
CA MET A 218 -10.72 -12.81 22.56
C MET A 218 -10.63 -11.69 21.51
N VAL A 219 -9.46 -11.05 21.43
CA VAL A 219 -9.09 -10.23 20.26
C VAL A 219 -8.21 -11.09 19.36
N VAL A 220 -8.71 -11.42 18.18
CA VAL A 220 -7.95 -12.13 17.14
C VAL A 220 -7.20 -11.09 16.32
N TYR A 221 -5.88 -11.16 16.34
CA TYR A 221 -5.00 -10.33 15.53
C TYR A 221 -4.41 -11.16 14.39
N ASN A 222 -4.64 -10.73 13.15
CA ASN A 222 -3.97 -11.31 11.99
C ASN A 222 -2.58 -10.70 11.89
N CYS A 223 -1.56 -11.55 11.73
CA CYS A 223 -0.21 -11.10 11.40
C CYS A 223 0.06 -11.36 9.92
N GLU A 224 -0.26 -10.37 9.08
CA GLU A 224 -0.14 -10.46 7.63
C GLU A 224 1.30 -10.72 7.21
N THR A 225 2.27 -10.16 7.93
CA THR A 225 3.71 -10.41 7.67
C THR A 225 4.04 -11.89 7.73
N LEU A 226 3.48 -12.64 8.68
CA LEU A 226 3.67 -14.09 8.79
C LEU A 226 2.84 -14.85 7.76
N ILE A 227 1.55 -14.52 7.62
CA ILE A 227 0.64 -15.18 6.67
C ILE A 227 1.17 -15.05 5.24
N HIS A 228 1.65 -13.88 4.86
CA HIS A 228 2.15 -13.58 3.51
C HIS A 228 3.57 -14.11 3.26
N ARG A 229 4.20 -14.72 4.25
CA ARG A 229 5.51 -15.39 4.17
C ARG A 229 5.45 -16.86 4.59
N ASP A 230 4.26 -17.46 4.60
CA ASP A 230 4.10 -18.88 4.83
C ASP A 230 4.78 -19.67 3.68
N GLU A 231 5.77 -20.50 4.02
CA GLU A 231 6.51 -21.31 3.06
C GLU A 231 5.63 -22.34 2.37
N VAL A 232 4.60 -22.86 3.05
CA VAL A 232 3.65 -23.80 2.47
C VAL A 232 2.87 -23.15 1.32
N VAL A 233 2.63 -21.85 1.42
CA VAL A 233 1.87 -21.08 0.41
C VAL A 233 2.78 -20.49 -0.66
N TYR A 234 3.88 -19.84 -0.26
CA TYR A 234 4.71 -19.04 -1.15
C TYR A 234 5.99 -19.75 -1.60
N GLY A 235 6.25 -20.95 -1.07
CA GLY A 235 7.41 -21.78 -1.38
C GLY A 235 8.72 -21.18 -0.86
N ALA A 236 9.84 -21.71 -1.35
CA ALA A 236 11.18 -21.25 -0.99
C ALA A 236 11.47 -19.77 -1.32
N THR A 237 10.63 -19.12 -2.14
CA THR A 237 10.74 -17.70 -2.50
C THR A 237 9.86 -16.78 -1.64
N LYS A 238 9.31 -17.28 -0.52
CA LYS A 238 8.44 -16.52 0.39
C LYS A 238 9.01 -15.19 0.88
N ASP A 239 10.33 -15.08 1.01
CA ASP A 239 10.99 -13.87 1.51
C ASP A 239 11.56 -12.98 0.38
N VAL A 240 11.30 -13.33 -0.87
CA VAL A 240 11.94 -12.69 -2.05
C VAL A 240 10.94 -11.80 -2.76
N PHE A 241 11.36 -10.60 -3.15
CA PHE A 241 10.55 -9.69 -3.95
C PHE A 241 10.45 -10.22 -5.40
N ARG A 242 9.37 -10.93 -5.72
CA ARG A 242 9.16 -11.55 -7.03
C ARG A 242 7.79 -11.23 -7.61
N PRO A 243 7.63 -10.06 -8.27
CA PRO A 243 6.39 -9.67 -8.94
C PRO A 243 5.86 -10.73 -9.90
N GLU A 244 6.74 -11.46 -10.58
CA GLU A 244 6.41 -12.45 -11.61
C GLU A 244 5.44 -13.53 -11.13
N ARG A 245 5.40 -13.81 -9.82
CA ARG A 245 4.48 -14.80 -9.21
C ARG A 245 3.00 -14.46 -9.37
N TRP A 246 2.69 -13.24 -9.78
CA TRP A 246 1.32 -12.77 -9.99
C TRP A 246 0.90 -12.76 -11.46
N LEU A 247 1.83 -13.01 -12.37
CA LEU A 247 1.62 -13.00 -13.82
C LEU A 247 1.12 -14.36 -14.32
N GLU A 248 0.40 -14.35 -15.44
CA GLU A 248 -0.11 -15.57 -16.09
C GLU A 248 1.01 -16.50 -16.57
N SER A 249 2.17 -15.95 -16.95
CA SER A 249 3.36 -16.74 -17.28
C SER A 249 3.91 -17.58 -16.12
N SER A 250 3.41 -17.37 -14.89
CA SER A 250 3.73 -18.13 -13.69
C SER A 250 2.60 -19.06 -13.22
N ASP A 251 1.65 -19.39 -14.11
CA ASP A 251 0.39 -20.07 -13.78
C ASP A 251 0.53 -21.24 -12.80
N HIS A 252 1.59 -22.04 -12.88
CA HIS A 252 1.82 -23.12 -11.92
C HIS A 252 2.00 -22.62 -10.48
N GLU A 253 2.83 -21.60 -10.23
CA GLU A 253 3.01 -21.04 -8.88
C GLU A 253 1.81 -20.22 -8.44
N LYS A 254 1.19 -19.47 -9.36
CA LYS A 254 0.02 -18.64 -9.07
C LYS A 254 -1.20 -19.50 -8.68
N GLN A 255 -1.40 -20.65 -9.34
CA GLN A 255 -2.47 -21.60 -9.01
C GLN A 255 -2.27 -22.27 -7.65
N MET A 256 -1.02 -22.40 -7.20
CA MET A 256 -0.69 -22.99 -5.89
C MET A 256 -0.97 -22.05 -4.72
N ILE A 257 -1.09 -20.73 -4.95
CA ILE A 257 -1.39 -19.75 -3.89
C ILE A 257 -2.91 -19.74 -3.64
N PRO A 258 -3.40 -20.15 -2.45
CA PRO A 258 -4.81 -20.08 -2.16
C PRO A 258 -5.33 -18.65 -2.27
N ALA A 259 -6.52 -18.45 -2.85
CA ALA A 259 -7.12 -17.12 -2.98
C ALA A 259 -7.33 -16.40 -1.62
N SER A 260 -7.35 -17.15 -0.51
CA SER A 260 -7.43 -16.62 0.85
C SER A 260 -6.08 -16.20 1.45
N ALA A 261 -4.94 -16.56 0.85
CA ALA A 261 -3.64 -16.34 1.46
C ALA A 261 -3.11 -14.91 1.28
N TRP A 262 -3.36 -14.29 0.12
CA TRP A 262 -3.06 -12.87 -0.08
C TRP A 262 -4.16 -12.01 0.55
N ARG A 263 -3.79 -11.23 1.58
CA ARG A 263 -4.72 -10.51 2.48
C ARG A 263 -4.28 -9.07 2.77
N ALA A 264 -3.59 -8.41 1.85
CA ALA A 264 -3.09 -7.05 2.08
C ALA A 264 -4.20 -6.01 2.37
N PHE A 265 -5.41 -6.27 1.85
CA PHE A 265 -6.60 -5.46 2.09
C PHE A 265 -7.64 -6.19 2.95
N GLU A 266 -7.22 -7.23 3.66
CA GLU A 266 -8.10 -8.18 4.35
C GLU A 266 -9.11 -8.89 3.45
N ARG A 267 -9.84 -9.85 4.02
CA ARG A 267 -10.88 -10.62 3.30
C ARG A 267 -12.23 -10.55 4.00
N GLY A 268 -13.28 -10.72 3.21
CA GLY A 268 -14.66 -10.81 3.69
C GLY A 268 -15.35 -9.45 3.69
N PRO A 269 -16.52 -9.33 4.35
CA PRO A 269 -17.34 -8.12 4.30
C PRO A 269 -16.58 -6.87 4.79
N ARG A 270 -15.61 -7.05 5.69
CA ARG A 270 -14.81 -6.01 6.31
C ARG A 270 -13.48 -5.71 5.59
N ASN A 271 -13.29 -6.18 4.36
CA ASN A 271 -12.10 -5.84 3.56
C ASN A 271 -11.99 -4.32 3.32
N CYS A 272 -10.81 -3.86 2.94
CA CYS A 272 -10.54 -2.44 2.70
C CYS A 272 -11.49 -1.89 1.64
N ILE A 273 -12.17 -0.80 1.98
CA ILE A 273 -13.06 -0.10 1.03
C ILE A 273 -12.27 0.71 -0.01
N GLY A 274 -11.07 1.17 0.35
CA GLY A 274 -10.21 1.99 -0.50
C GLY A 274 -9.19 1.20 -1.33
N GLN A 275 -9.31 -0.13 -1.41
CA GLN A 275 -8.35 -0.98 -2.13
C GLN A 275 -8.16 -0.56 -3.60
N GLU A 276 -9.26 -0.27 -4.28
CA GLU A 276 -9.23 0.15 -5.69
C GLU A 276 -8.54 1.50 -5.87
N LEU A 277 -8.82 2.45 -4.97
CA LEU A 277 -8.19 3.76 -4.95
C LEU A 277 -6.68 3.64 -4.67
N ALA A 278 -6.29 2.93 -3.62
CA ALA A 278 -4.88 2.74 -3.27
C ALA A 278 -4.07 2.13 -4.44
N THR A 279 -4.63 1.11 -5.09
CA THR A 279 -3.96 0.44 -6.21
C THR A 279 -3.92 1.33 -7.46
N LEU A 280 -4.96 2.13 -7.69
CA LEU A 280 -5.01 3.12 -8.77
C LEU A 280 -3.95 4.20 -8.59
N GLU A 281 -3.91 4.83 -7.41
CA GLU A 281 -2.95 5.89 -7.09
C GLU A 281 -1.52 5.42 -7.29
N VAL A 282 -1.15 4.27 -6.72
CA VAL A 282 0.22 3.75 -6.84
C VAL A 282 0.57 3.49 -8.32
N ARG A 283 -0.33 2.93 -9.14
CA ARG A 283 -0.08 2.76 -10.59
C ARG A 283 0.18 4.09 -11.30
N VAL A 284 -0.66 5.10 -11.06
CA VAL A 284 -0.50 6.44 -11.66
C VAL A 284 0.84 7.05 -11.27
N ILE A 285 1.21 6.95 -9.98
CA ILE A 285 2.44 7.55 -9.47
C ILE A 285 3.68 6.83 -10.02
N LEU A 286 3.66 5.50 -10.11
CA LEU A 286 4.75 4.76 -10.74
C LEU A 286 4.88 5.14 -12.22
N ALA A 287 3.77 5.21 -12.95
CA ALA A 287 3.77 5.64 -14.35
C ALA A 287 4.43 7.02 -14.54
N CYS A 288 4.17 7.96 -13.62
CA CYS A 288 4.73 9.32 -13.69
C CYS A 288 6.22 9.42 -13.28
N THR A 289 6.80 8.41 -12.61
CA THR A 289 8.08 8.60 -11.90
C THR A 289 9.16 7.59 -12.28
N VAL A 290 8.84 6.29 -12.39
CA VAL A 290 9.87 5.24 -12.47
C VAL A 290 10.72 5.28 -13.74
N ARG A 291 10.22 5.88 -14.82
CA ARG A 291 10.96 6.08 -16.07
C ARG A 291 11.84 7.34 -16.06
N ARG A 292 11.49 8.33 -15.24
CA ARG A 292 12.18 9.62 -15.19
C ARG A 292 13.32 9.64 -14.19
N TYR A 293 13.20 8.88 -13.10
CA TYR A 293 14.12 8.98 -11.98
C TYR A 293 14.87 7.67 -11.74
N GLU A 294 16.11 7.83 -11.30
CA GLU A 294 16.89 6.80 -10.63
C GLU A 294 16.89 7.11 -9.14
N ILE A 295 16.31 6.21 -8.34
CA ILE A 295 16.19 6.37 -6.89
C ILE A 295 17.19 5.43 -6.23
N THR A 296 18.08 5.98 -5.41
CA THR A 296 19.09 5.20 -4.67
C THR A 296 18.82 5.27 -3.17
N LYS A 297 18.62 4.12 -2.53
CA LYS A 297 18.52 4.03 -1.06
C LYS A 297 19.85 4.41 -0.40
N VAL A 298 19.77 5.22 0.66
CA VAL A 298 20.92 5.62 1.50
C VAL A 298 20.69 5.16 2.95
N GLY A 299 21.74 4.76 3.65
CA GLY A 299 21.65 4.31 5.06
C GLY A 299 21.21 2.85 5.19
N LEU A 300 20.22 2.57 6.03
CA LEU A 300 19.67 1.22 6.18
C LEU A 300 19.04 0.76 4.86
N GLY A 301 19.19 -0.52 4.51
CA GLY A 301 18.75 -1.05 3.24
C GLY A 301 19.57 -0.61 2.02
N ALA A 302 20.63 0.20 2.19
CA ALA A 302 21.46 0.61 1.06
C ALA A 302 22.20 -0.58 0.43
N VAL A 303 22.28 -0.54 -0.90
CA VAL A 303 22.93 -1.56 -1.73
C VAL A 303 24.44 -1.58 -1.48
N VAL A 304 25.00 -2.77 -1.33
CA VAL A 304 26.45 -3.00 -1.27
C VAL A 304 27.06 -2.72 -2.64
N ARG A 305 28.16 -1.99 -2.65
CA ARG A 305 28.94 -1.69 -3.87
C ARG A 305 30.33 -2.29 -3.76
N ASP A 306 30.86 -2.75 -4.88
CA ASP A 306 32.22 -3.28 -4.98
C ASP A 306 33.28 -2.15 -4.98
N GLU A 307 34.56 -2.53 -5.13
CA GLU A 307 35.69 -1.58 -5.17
C GLU A 307 35.63 -0.59 -6.34
N ARG A 308 34.88 -0.93 -7.40
CA ARG A 308 34.65 -0.07 -8.58
C ARG A 308 33.38 0.78 -8.42
N GLY A 309 32.70 0.68 -7.29
CA GLY A 309 31.46 1.40 -7.01
C GLY A 309 30.22 0.77 -7.65
N GLN A 310 30.31 -0.43 -8.23
CA GLN A 310 29.18 -1.10 -8.90
C GLN A 310 28.33 -1.88 -7.90
N PRO A 311 26.98 -1.89 -8.05
CA PRO A 311 26.09 -2.69 -7.20
C PRO A 311 26.43 -4.18 -7.20
N VAL A 312 26.59 -4.78 -6.02
CA VAL A 312 26.84 -6.22 -5.89
C VAL A 312 25.51 -6.97 -6.02
N MET A 313 25.43 -7.86 -7.01
CA MET A 313 24.29 -8.76 -7.15
C MET A 313 24.24 -9.73 -5.98
N GLY A 314 23.11 -9.76 -5.28
CA GLY A 314 22.83 -10.73 -4.23
C GLY A 314 22.12 -11.96 -4.79
N ALA A 315 21.33 -12.61 -3.96
CA ALA A 315 20.53 -13.75 -4.37
C ALA A 315 19.29 -13.32 -5.18
N GLN A 316 18.82 -14.20 -6.06
CA GLN A 316 17.51 -14.12 -6.72
C GLN A 316 17.25 -12.82 -7.51
N GLY A 317 18.31 -12.21 -8.06
CA GLY A 317 18.22 -11.03 -8.91
C GLY A 317 17.96 -9.72 -8.16
N GLN A 318 18.19 -9.69 -6.84
CA GLN A 318 18.18 -8.49 -6.02
C GLN A 318 19.61 -8.13 -5.64
N PHE A 319 19.93 -6.84 -5.61
CA PHE A 319 21.21 -6.38 -5.08
C PHE A 319 21.34 -6.68 -3.59
N ALA A 320 22.55 -7.04 -3.17
CA ALA A 320 22.88 -7.27 -1.77
C ALA A 320 22.78 -5.95 -0.99
N VAL A 321 22.32 -6.02 0.26
CA VAL A 321 22.22 -4.85 1.16
C VAL A 321 23.03 -5.09 2.42
N ARG A 322 23.68 -4.03 2.93
CA ARG A 322 24.58 -4.15 4.09
C ARG A 322 23.83 -4.49 5.39
N ARG A 323 22.63 -3.92 5.54
CA ARG A 323 21.69 -4.12 6.64
C ARG A 323 20.29 -4.02 6.08
N GLU A 324 19.40 -4.88 6.55
CA GLU A 324 18.00 -4.84 6.12
C GLU A 324 17.30 -3.58 6.63
N LEU A 325 16.49 -2.98 5.75
CA LEU A 325 15.51 -1.98 6.17
C LEU A 325 14.35 -2.73 6.84
N PHE A 326 13.86 -2.21 7.96
CA PHE A 326 12.76 -2.83 8.71
C PHE A 326 11.72 -1.80 9.11
N ASN A 327 10.56 -2.30 9.54
CA ASN A 327 9.44 -1.46 9.95
C ASN A 327 9.44 -1.18 11.46
N THR A 328 8.97 0.02 11.83
CA THR A 328 8.45 0.31 13.17
C THR A 328 6.93 0.19 13.13
N MET A 329 6.34 -0.44 14.15
CA MET A 329 4.89 -0.62 14.25
C MET A 329 4.29 0.45 15.17
N GLN A 330 3.62 1.45 14.58
CA GLN A 330 2.93 2.53 15.28
C GLN A 330 1.54 2.69 14.68
N ILE A 331 0.64 1.73 14.96
CA ILE A 331 -0.62 1.48 14.25
C ILE A 331 -0.39 0.95 12.82
N THR A 332 0.43 1.65 12.04
CA THR A 332 0.93 1.22 10.72
C THR A 332 2.40 0.80 10.81
N ALA A 333 2.85 -0.02 9.86
CA ALA A 333 4.20 -0.55 9.74
C ALA A 333 5.05 0.33 8.81
N LYS A 334 5.75 1.31 9.38
CA LYS A 334 6.52 2.32 8.62
C LYS A 334 8.00 1.97 8.52
N PRO A 335 8.68 2.21 7.38
CA PRO A 335 10.13 2.13 7.30
C PRO A 335 10.80 2.97 8.39
N VAL A 336 11.70 2.37 9.17
CA VAL A 336 12.28 2.97 10.39
C VAL A 336 12.99 4.32 10.13
N ASP A 337 13.54 4.53 8.93
CA ASP A 337 14.31 5.73 8.60
C ASP A 337 13.56 6.71 7.68
N GLY A 338 12.27 6.47 7.42
CA GLY A 338 11.47 7.26 6.45
C GLY A 338 11.90 7.05 5.00
N THR A 339 12.58 5.93 4.73
CA THR A 339 13.11 5.57 3.40
C THR A 339 14.04 6.67 2.88
N ARG A 340 15.16 6.89 3.57
CA ARG A 340 16.18 7.86 3.14
C ARG A 340 16.74 7.49 1.77
N VAL A 341 16.66 8.42 0.81
CA VAL A 341 17.08 8.22 -0.59
C VAL A 341 17.83 9.43 -1.13
N ARG A 342 18.55 9.19 -2.22
CA ARG A 342 18.98 10.19 -3.19
C ARG A 342 18.28 9.92 -4.51
N VAL A 343 17.91 10.95 -5.23
CA VAL A 343 17.25 10.84 -6.54
C VAL A 343 18.11 11.54 -7.59
N ALA A 344 18.17 10.98 -8.79
CA ALA A 344 18.75 11.58 -9.98
C ALA A 344 17.80 11.40 -11.18
N PHE A 345 18.00 12.15 -12.25
CA PHE A 345 17.34 11.84 -13.52
C PHE A 345 17.91 10.53 -14.08
N ALA A 346 17.04 9.65 -14.57
CA ALA A 346 17.46 8.46 -15.29
C ALA A 346 18.23 8.89 -16.55
N ALA A 347 19.32 8.19 -16.86
CA ALA A 347 20.03 8.41 -18.12
C ALA A 347 19.09 8.08 -19.28
N GLU A 348 19.13 8.89 -20.36
CA GLU A 348 18.52 8.51 -21.63
C GLU A 348 19.14 7.17 -22.05
N ASP A 349 18.30 6.19 -22.41
CA ASP A 349 18.73 4.83 -22.79
C ASP A 349 19.87 4.91 -23.83
N GLY A 350 21.11 4.73 -23.38
CA GLY A 350 22.31 4.95 -24.19
C GLY A 350 23.57 5.37 -23.42
N ALA A 351 23.45 5.92 -22.21
CA ALA A 351 24.60 6.26 -21.38
C ALA A 351 24.65 5.40 -20.10
N CYS A 352 24.97 4.11 -20.26
CA CYS A 352 25.66 3.40 -19.18
C CYS A 352 27.04 4.05 -19.06
N SER A 353 27.23 4.92 -18.07
CA SER A 353 28.59 5.31 -17.66
C SER A 353 29.26 4.07 -17.07
N VAL A 354 30.17 3.52 -17.86
CA VAL A 354 31.11 2.42 -17.56
C VAL A 354 31.85 2.67 -16.25
#